data_AF-A0A7Z9XZJ4-F1
#
_entry.id   AF-A0A7Z9XZJ4-F1
#
_cell.length_a   1.000
_cell.length_b   1.000
_cell.length_c   1.000
_cell.angle_alpha   90.00
_cell.angle_beta   90.00
_cell.angle_gamma   90.00
#
_symmetry.space_group_name_H-M   'P 1'
#
loop_
_entity.id
_entity.type
_entity.pdbx_description
1 polymer ?
#
loop_
_entity_poly.entity_id
_entity_poly.type
_entity_poly.pdbx_seq_one_letter_code
_entity_poly.pdbx_strand_id
1 'polypeptide(L)'
;MLSRKEYESLLKELETLKQELALLQKQLLTKEEEQAHLEAANARLQYQLNELKQKPFKPSKPKDKGSKPHKPKPKGRRKGHKGSGRKKPTRIDKTVRIEAGSHCPECGETFSSTEVERTRDVVDIEPIRPTVNTRYIIERGI
;
A
#
# COMPACT_ATOMS: atom_id res chain seq x y z
N MET A 1 -40.97 23.44 50.98
CA MET A 1 -40.17 24.58 50.50
C MET A 1 -38.72 24.12 50.48
N LEU A 2 -38.03 24.24 49.34
CA LEU A 2 -36.60 23.95 49.27
C LEU A 2 -35.86 24.81 50.30
N SER A 3 -34.90 24.23 51.01
CA SER A 3 -34.05 25.02 51.90
C SER A 3 -33.23 26.01 51.07
N ARG A 4 -32.91 27.17 51.64
CA ARG A 4 -32.11 28.20 50.95
C ARG A 4 -30.79 27.64 50.39
N LYS A 5 -30.16 26.71 51.11
CA LYS A 5 -28.92 26.03 50.68
C LYS A 5 -29.13 25.12 49.47
N GLU A 6 -30.24 24.39 49.42
CA GLU A 6 -30.59 23.53 48.28
C GLU A 6 -30.88 24.37 47.03
N TYR A 7 -31.56 25.51 47.18
CA TYR A 7 -31.81 26.42 46.07
C TYR A 7 -30.51 27.05 45.54
N GLU A 8 -29.60 27.46 46.42
CA GLU A 8 -28.28 27.99 46.03
C GLU A 8 -27.40 26.91 45.36
N SER A 9 -27.48 25.65 45.78
CA SER A 9 -26.80 24.52 45.12
C SER A 9 -27.34 24.30 43.72
N LEU A 10 -28.67 24.26 43.57
CA LEU A 10 -29.33 24.03 42.29
C LEU A 10 -29.03 25.15 41.29
N LEU A 11 -28.94 26.40 41.75
CA LEU A 11 -28.53 27.53 40.90
C LEU A 11 -27.10 27.36 40.37
N LYS A 12 -26.16 26.90 41.20
CA LYS A 12 -24.79 26.62 40.75
C LYS A 12 -24.74 25.50 39.72
N GLU A 13 -25.49 24.42 39.94
CA GLU A 13 -25.58 23.31 38.99
C GLU A 13 -26.20 23.74 37.65
N LEU A 14 -27.23 24.59 37.67
CA LEU A 14 -27.79 25.17 36.45
C LEU A 14 -26.79 26.04 35.71
N GLU A 15 -25.94 26.76 36.42
CA GLU A 15 -24.90 27.60 35.82
C GLU A 15 -23.77 26.76 35.21
N THR A 16 -23.32 25.71 35.90
CA THR A 16 -22.32 24.79 35.34
C THR A 16 -22.85 24.07 34.10
N LEU A 17 -24.09 23.57 34.13
CA LEU A 17 -24.72 22.92 32.98
C LEU A 17 -24.86 23.87 31.78
N LYS A 18 -25.20 25.15 32.03
CA LYS A 18 -25.25 26.16 30.96
C LYS A 18 -23.88 26.43 30.34
N GLN A 19 -22.83 26.48 31.16
CA GLN A 19 -21.46 26.65 30.67
C GLN A 19 -20.99 25.45 29.84
N GLU A 20 -21.29 24.23 30.30
CA GLU A 20 -20.99 23.00 29.58
C GLU A 20 -21.72 22.93 28.24
N LEU A 21 -23.02 23.25 28.22
CA LEU A 21 -23.79 23.32 26.97
C LEU A 21 -23.22 24.33 25.98
N ALA A 22 -22.81 25.53 26.46
CA ALA A 22 -22.20 26.53 25.60
C ALA A 22 -20.84 26.07 25.03
N LEU A 23 -20.05 25.35 25.83
CA LEU A 23 -18.78 24.77 25.36
C LEU A 23 -19.01 23.66 24.33
N LEU A 24 -19.92 22.73 24.61
CA LEU A 24 -20.28 21.64 23.72
C LEU A 24 -20.82 22.17 22.38
N GLN A 25 -21.66 23.20 22.40
CA GLN A 25 -22.18 23.83 21.18
C GLN A 25 -21.05 24.44 20.33
N LYS A 26 -20.07 25.10 20.96
CA LYS A 26 -18.89 25.62 20.25
C LYS A 26 -18.05 24.51 19.62
N GLN A 27 -17.80 23.44 20.38
CA GLN A 27 -17.05 22.28 19.88
C GLN A 27 -17.76 21.61 18.70
N LEU A 28 -19.08 21.44 18.81
CA LEU A 28 -19.90 20.84 17.76
C LEU A 28 -19.83 21.66 16.47
N LEU A 29 -19.96 22.98 16.57
CA LEU A 29 -19.85 23.88 15.41
C LEU A 29 -18.46 23.79 14.75
N THR A 30 -17.37 23.79 15.54
CA THR A 30 -16.02 23.62 14.97
C THR A 30 -15.82 22.27 14.29
N LYS A 31 -16.42 21.20 14.84
CA LYS A 31 -16.33 19.86 14.27
C LYS A 31 -17.14 19.73 12.98
N GLU A 32 -18.30 20.36 12.91
CA GLU A 32 -19.11 20.44 11.69
C GLU A 32 -18.39 21.20 10.57
N GLU A 33 -17.73 22.32 10.90
CA GLU A 33 -16.90 23.07 9.94
C GLU A 33 -15.72 22.25 9.42
N GLU A 34 -14.99 21.56 10.31
CA GLU A 34 -13.90 20.66 9.95
C GLU A 34 -14.40 19.51 9.05
N GLN A 35 -15.54 18.91 9.40
CA GLN A 35 -16.13 17.83 8.64
C GLN A 35 -16.54 18.30 7.24
N ALA A 36 -17.22 19.44 7.12
CA ALA A 36 -17.60 20.02 5.83
C ALA A 36 -16.37 20.31 4.94
N HIS A 37 -15.29 20.84 5.53
CA HIS A 37 -14.04 21.08 4.81
C HIS A 37 -13.39 19.78 4.31
N LEU A 38 -13.31 18.75 5.16
CA LEU A 38 -12.73 17.46 4.79
C LEU A 38 -13.57 16.72 3.73
N GLU A 39 -14.89 16.78 3.82
CA GLU A 39 -15.80 16.21 2.81
C GLU A 39 -15.63 16.90 1.46
N ALA A 40 -15.54 18.23 1.42
CA ALA A 40 -15.27 18.99 0.20
C ALA A 40 -13.91 18.64 -0.42
N ALA A 41 -12.86 18.51 0.41
CA ALA A 41 -11.54 18.10 -0.04
C ALA A 41 -11.55 16.66 -0.61
N ASN A 42 -12.22 15.73 0.06
CA ASN A 42 -12.37 14.35 -0.41
C ASN A 42 -13.12 14.29 -1.74
N ALA A 43 -14.24 15.00 -1.88
CA ALA A 43 -15.00 15.06 -3.12
C ALA A 43 -14.13 15.58 -4.29
N ARG A 44 -13.34 16.64 -4.05
CA ARG A 44 -12.40 17.19 -5.04
C ARG A 44 -11.33 16.18 -5.43
N LEU A 45 -10.71 15.50 -4.46
CA LEU A 45 -9.65 14.51 -4.73
C LEU A 45 -10.19 13.29 -5.46
N GLN A 46 -11.38 12.80 -5.09
CA GLN A 46 -12.04 11.70 -5.79
C GLN A 46 -12.37 12.07 -7.24
N TYR A 47 -12.85 13.29 -7.48
CA TYR A 47 -13.07 13.80 -8.84
C TYR A 47 -11.77 13.81 -9.64
N GLN A 48 -10.68 14.37 -9.09
CA GLN A 48 -9.38 14.41 -9.76
C GLN A 48 -8.83 13.01 -10.05
N LEU A 49 -8.96 12.07 -9.12
CA LEU A 49 -8.54 10.68 -9.32
C LEU A 49 -9.34 10.01 -10.43
N ASN A 50 -10.65 10.21 -10.47
CA ASN A 50 -11.49 9.66 -11.54
C ASN A 50 -11.15 10.29 -12.89
N GLU A 51 -10.93 11.60 -12.93
CA GLU A 51 -10.48 12.31 -14.14
C GLU A 51 -9.13 11.76 -14.64
N LEU A 52 -8.17 11.51 -13.75
CA LEU A 52 -6.87 10.93 -14.08
C LEU A 52 -6.97 9.47 -14.53
N LYS A 53 -7.84 8.67 -13.92
CA LYS A 53 -8.10 7.27 -14.31
C LYS A 53 -8.81 7.18 -15.67
N GLN A 54 -9.73 8.09 -15.94
CA GLN A 54 -10.48 8.14 -17.21
C GLN A 54 -9.68 8.76 -18.34
N LYS A 55 -8.69 9.60 -18.04
CA LYS A 55 -7.75 10.07 -19.06
C LYS A 55 -7.08 8.83 -19.65
N PRO A 56 -7.30 8.51 -20.95
CA PRO A 56 -6.54 7.44 -21.57
C PRO A 56 -5.07 7.81 -21.40
N PHE A 57 -4.23 6.84 -21.02
CA PHE A 57 -2.78 7.00 -21.12
C PHE A 57 -2.50 7.48 -22.53
N LYS A 58 -2.32 8.78 -22.74
CA LYS A 58 -1.96 9.31 -24.04
C LYS A 58 -0.59 8.73 -24.29
N PRO A 59 -0.39 7.77 -25.23
CA PRO A 59 0.94 7.56 -25.72
C PRO A 59 1.40 8.95 -26.16
N SER A 60 2.63 9.33 -25.80
CA SER A 60 3.22 10.58 -26.29
C SER A 60 2.97 10.63 -27.79
N LYS A 61 2.06 11.49 -28.25
CA LYS A 61 1.86 11.67 -29.69
C LYS A 61 3.24 12.12 -30.18
N PRO A 62 3.89 11.38 -31.09
CA PRO A 62 5.12 11.86 -31.66
C PRO A 62 4.79 13.23 -32.24
N LYS A 63 5.49 14.27 -31.77
CA LYS A 63 5.37 15.60 -32.36
C LYS A 63 5.50 15.40 -33.87
N ASP A 64 4.52 15.85 -34.65
CA ASP A 64 4.60 15.95 -36.10
C ASP A 64 5.71 16.95 -36.44
N LYS A 65 6.96 16.48 -36.31
CA LYS A 65 8.12 17.07 -36.94
C LYS A 65 8.05 16.53 -38.35
N GLY A 66 7.62 17.37 -39.29
CA GLY A 66 7.44 17.04 -40.71
C GLY A 66 8.37 15.93 -41.16
N SER A 67 7.76 14.84 -41.64
CA SER A 67 8.40 13.66 -42.22
C SER A 67 9.89 13.50 -41.87
N LYS A 68 10.19 13.30 -40.58
CA LYS A 68 11.50 12.77 -40.23
C LYS A 68 11.62 11.42 -40.97
N PRO A 69 12.66 11.21 -41.79
CA PRO A 69 12.83 9.92 -42.46
C PRO A 69 12.76 8.86 -41.37
N HIS A 70 11.87 7.89 -41.55
CA HIS A 70 11.58 6.84 -40.60
C HIS A 70 12.87 6.04 -40.41
N LYS A 71 13.77 6.51 -39.52
CA LYS A 71 15.04 5.83 -39.27
C LYS A 71 14.65 4.44 -38.77
N PRO A 72 15.00 3.37 -39.49
CA PRO A 72 14.68 2.04 -39.04
C PRO A 72 15.26 1.89 -37.64
N LYS A 73 14.47 1.34 -36.70
CA LYS A 73 14.98 1.01 -35.37
C LYS A 73 16.26 0.21 -35.57
N PRO A 74 17.33 0.49 -34.81
CA PRO A 74 18.55 -0.30 -34.89
C PRO A 74 18.15 -1.77 -34.76
N LYS A 75 18.58 -2.58 -35.73
CA LYS A 75 18.31 -4.00 -35.71
C LYS A 75 18.81 -4.54 -34.37
N GLY A 76 18.00 -5.35 -33.71
CA GLY A 76 18.46 -6.12 -32.55
C GLY A 76 19.66 -6.98 -32.91
N ARG A 77 20.15 -7.77 -31.95
CA ARG A 77 21.21 -8.75 -32.23
C ARG A 77 20.84 -9.56 -33.48
N ARG A 78 21.77 -9.67 -34.43
CA ARG A 78 21.52 -10.39 -35.68
C ARG A 78 21.17 -11.86 -35.36
N LYS A 79 20.49 -12.53 -36.29
CA LYS A 79 20.23 -13.97 -36.18
C LYS A 79 21.56 -14.71 -36.01
N GLY A 80 21.65 -15.60 -35.01
CA GLY A 80 22.86 -16.37 -34.71
C GLY A 80 23.75 -15.81 -33.60
N HIS A 81 23.48 -14.61 -33.07
CA HIS A 81 24.17 -14.15 -31.85
C HIS A 81 23.76 -14.98 -30.64
N LYS A 82 24.74 -15.45 -29.86
CA LYS A 82 24.47 -16.10 -28.58
C LYS A 82 23.71 -15.14 -27.65
N GLY A 83 22.67 -15.66 -27.01
CA GLY A 83 21.95 -14.93 -25.96
C GLY A 83 22.91 -14.57 -24.83
N SER A 84 22.83 -13.34 -24.34
CA SER A 84 23.51 -12.91 -23.13
C SER A 84 22.46 -12.74 -22.03
N GLY A 85 22.44 -13.65 -21.08
CA GLY A 85 21.56 -13.62 -19.93
C GLY A 85 22.31 -13.95 -18.65
N ARG A 86 21.61 -13.88 -17.51
CA ARG A 86 22.13 -14.38 -16.24
C ARG A 86 22.45 -15.86 -16.39
N LYS A 87 23.67 -16.27 -16.01
CA LYS A 87 24.03 -17.69 -15.95
C LYS A 87 23.22 -18.36 -14.85
N LYS A 88 22.86 -19.62 -15.07
CA LYS A 88 22.31 -20.46 -14.01
C LYS A 88 23.32 -20.56 -12.85
N PRO A 89 22.87 -20.67 -11.59
CA PRO A 89 23.76 -20.93 -10.48
C PRO A 89 24.47 -22.27 -10.68
N THR A 90 25.74 -22.36 -10.28
CA THR A 90 26.56 -23.58 -10.42
C THR A 90 26.32 -24.59 -9.29
N ARG A 91 25.76 -24.13 -8.17
CA ARG A 91 25.47 -24.92 -6.98
C ARG A 91 24.03 -24.68 -6.56
N ILE A 92 23.34 -25.76 -6.21
CA ILE A 92 21.98 -25.75 -5.65
C ILE A 92 22.07 -26.28 -4.23
N ASP A 93 21.75 -25.45 -3.25
CA ASP A 93 21.82 -25.82 -1.83
C ASP A 93 20.56 -26.55 -1.35
N LYS A 94 19.41 -26.29 -1.98
CA LYS A 94 18.12 -26.87 -1.62
C LYS A 94 17.28 -27.16 -2.86
N THR A 95 16.63 -28.32 -2.89
CA THR A 95 15.66 -28.71 -3.92
C THR A 95 14.31 -28.96 -3.27
N VAL A 96 13.25 -28.35 -3.82
CA VAL A 96 11.88 -28.51 -3.34
C VAL A 96 11.04 -29.03 -4.52
N ARG A 97 10.37 -30.18 -4.33
CA ARG A 97 9.43 -30.71 -5.32
C ARG A 97 8.04 -30.14 -5.05
N ILE A 98 7.42 -29.59 -6.09
CA ILE A 98 6.06 -29.06 -6.03
C ILE A 98 5.18 -30.01 -6.82
N GLU A 99 4.27 -30.70 -6.12
CA GLU A 99 3.29 -31.57 -6.76
C GLU A 99 2.14 -30.72 -7.30
N ALA A 100 1.75 -30.96 -8.56
CA ALA A 100 0.63 -30.24 -9.16
C ALA A 100 -0.72 -30.58 -8.50
N GLY A 101 -0.81 -31.74 -7.82
CA GLY A 101 -2.08 -32.32 -7.37
C GLY A 101 -2.81 -33.03 -8.49
N SER A 102 -4.04 -33.48 -8.23
CA SER A 102 -4.91 -34.14 -9.23
C SER A 102 -5.87 -33.17 -9.93
N HIS A 103 -6.15 -32.02 -9.31
CA HIS A 103 -7.10 -31.02 -9.79
C HIS A 103 -6.53 -29.60 -9.64
N CYS A 104 -6.91 -28.70 -10.53
CA CYS A 104 -6.55 -27.29 -10.45
C CYS A 104 -7.17 -26.63 -9.20
N PRO A 105 -6.39 -25.93 -8.35
CA PRO A 105 -6.93 -25.29 -7.15
C PRO A 105 -7.85 -24.09 -7.46
N GLU A 106 -7.83 -23.56 -8.69
CA GLU A 106 -8.66 -22.42 -9.09
C GLU A 106 -9.98 -22.85 -9.77
N CYS A 107 -9.95 -23.80 -10.71
CA CYS A 107 -11.14 -24.22 -11.47
C CYS A 107 -11.64 -25.64 -11.14
N GLY A 108 -10.87 -26.46 -10.42
CA GLY A 108 -11.24 -27.82 -10.04
C GLY A 108 -11.13 -28.87 -11.15
N GLU A 109 -10.72 -28.50 -12.38
CA GLU A 109 -10.53 -29.45 -13.47
C GLU A 109 -9.34 -30.39 -13.22
N THR A 110 -9.45 -31.63 -13.70
CA THR A 110 -8.39 -32.63 -13.59
C THR A 110 -7.23 -32.31 -14.53
N PHE A 111 -6.00 -32.49 -14.05
CA PHE A 111 -4.84 -32.37 -14.92
C PHE A 111 -4.79 -33.53 -15.91
N SER A 112 -4.50 -33.24 -17.18
CA SER A 112 -4.20 -34.28 -18.16
C SER A 112 -2.85 -34.94 -17.79
N SER A 113 -2.74 -36.25 -18.00
CA SER A 113 -1.61 -37.09 -17.57
C SER A 113 -0.27 -36.83 -18.27
N THR A 114 -0.06 -35.63 -18.83
CA THR A 114 1.21 -35.27 -19.46
C THR A 114 2.16 -34.77 -18.37
N GLU A 115 3.07 -35.63 -17.92
CA GLU A 115 4.14 -35.28 -16.98
C GLU A 115 5.12 -34.30 -17.63
N VAL A 116 4.83 -33.00 -17.54
CA VAL A 116 5.76 -31.95 -17.94
C VAL A 116 6.49 -31.47 -16.69
N GLU A 117 7.71 -31.95 -16.48
CA GLU A 117 8.58 -31.43 -15.43
C GLU A 117 9.17 -30.07 -15.85
N ARG A 118 8.96 -29.05 -15.02
CA ARG A 118 9.54 -27.71 -15.21
C ARG A 118 10.33 -27.31 -13.98
N THR A 119 11.60 -26.97 -14.19
CA THR A 119 12.48 -26.45 -13.13
C THR A 119 12.50 -24.92 -13.12
N ARG A 120 12.52 -24.32 -11.93
CA ARG A 120 12.77 -22.88 -11.73
C ARG A 120 13.81 -22.70 -10.63
N ASP A 121 14.92 -22.06 -10.97
CA ASP A 121 15.99 -21.73 -10.03
C ASP A 121 15.71 -20.36 -9.39
N VAL A 122 15.66 -20.28 -8.07
CA VAL A 122 15.51 -19.04 -7.29
C VAL A 122 16.80 -18.82 -6.49
N VAL A 123 17.36 -17.61 -6.58
CA VAL A 123 18.59 -17.23 -5.85
C VAL A 123 18.24 -16.10 -4.91
N ASP A 124 18.05 -16.44 -3.64
CA ASP A 124 17.84 -15.47 -2.57
C ASP A 124 19.17 -14.89 -2.11
N ILE A 125 19.20 -13.60 -1.84
CA ILE A 125 20.38 -12.88 -1.34
C ILE A 125 20.09 -12.54 0.11
N GLU A 126 20.86 -13.11 1.04
CA GLU A 126 20.75 -12.76 2.44
C GLU A 126 21.19 -11.30 2.67
N PRO A 127 20.42 -10.49 3.40
CA PRO A 127 20.82 -9.13 3.70
C PRO A 127 22.01 -9.17 4.66
N ILE A 128 23.08 -8.45 4.31
CA ILE A 128 24.20 -8.21 5.22
C ILE A 128 23.66 -7.35 6.37
N ARG A 129 23.61 -7.92 7.59
CA ARG A 129 23.19 -7.19 8.79
C ARG A 129 24.41 -6.59 9.49
N PRO A 130 24.35 -5.33 9.96
CA PRO A 130 25.44 -4.74 10.73
C PRO A 130 25.63 -5.49 12.05
N THR A 131 26.88 -5.57 12.52
CA THR A 131 27.20 -6.10 13.84
C THR A 131 26.61 -5.18 14.91
N VAL A 132 25.79 -5.74 15.81
CA VAL A 132 25.20 -5.01 16.95
C VAL A 132 25.89 -5.48 18.23
N ASN A 133 26.55 -4.56 18.93
CA ASN A 133 27.15 -4.82 20.24
C ASN A 133 26.16 -4.42 21.33
N THR A 134 25.62 -5.39 22.06
CA THR A 134 24.69 -5.14 23.17
C THR A 134 25.42 -5.30 24.50
N ARG A 135 25.36 -4.27 25.35
CA ARG A 135 25.83 -4.33 26.74
C ARG A 135 24.63 -4.53 27.66
N TYR A 136 24.67 -5.59 28.46
CA TYR A 136 23.71 -5.79 29.54
C TYR A 136 24.31 -5.29 30.85
N ILE A 137 23.58 -4.42 31.54
CA ILE A 137 23.86 -4.05 32.91
C ILE A 137 22.93 -4.91 33.77
N ILE A 138 23.51 -5.80 34.56
CA ILE A 138 22.77 -6.74 35.40
C ILE A 138 23.02 -6.33 36.85
N GLU A 139 22.02 -5.73 37.48
CA GLU A 139 22.04 -5.44 38.91
C GLU A 139 21.84 -6.73 39.70
N ARG A 140 22.63 -6.91 40.76
CA ARG A 140 22.45 -8.02 41.71
C ARG A 140 22.06 -7.41 43.05
N GLY A 141 20.91 -7.83 43.58
CA GLY A 141 20.47 -7.47 44.92
C GLY A 141 21.36 -8.11 45.98
N ILE A 142 21.52 -7.40 47.10
CA ILE A 142 22.19 -7.89 48.32
C ILE A 142 21.24 -8.85 49.05
#